data_AF-A0A8T4QSW0-F1
#
_entry.id   AF-A0A8T4QSW0-F1
#
_cell.length_a   1.000
_cell.length_b   1.000
_cell.length_c   1.000
_cell.angle_alpha   90.00
_cell.angle_beta   90.00
_cell.angle_gamma   90.00
#
_symmetry.space_group_name_H-M   'P 1'
#
loop_
_entity.id
_entity.type
_entity.pdbx_description
1 polymer ?
#
loop_
_entity_poly.entity_id
_entity_poly.type
_entity_poly.pdbx_seq_one_letter_code
_entity_poly.pdbx_strand_id
1 'polypeptide(L)'
;MVSSAKQQQVQSLIREIQSNSIVGVANMQHLPAQQLQRMRSMLLREGVKMVMARKRLLHRALTESKKHNIELLIEKLKGMPTLILSNSNPFVLYAMIQKNKSEAPAKPGQTAPKDIIVKGGVTNFAPGPIISELASVGIKTKVEGGKLTIIQDVKVAKEGDVITAKLAETLKRLDIKPMEIGLNLVAVWENGIIFEAKQLHIDEAEYTQNFMQAAQWSFNLAVEIAYPTSDTTELLIQKAFREAKALSLEQNIITDLTAEEILEKVERQALSLKETAGIEVGPSKPKPVKEKKLSPSPSRENRSDDIPSADDLIKATKEHFRHQGEKKSSAAPSPVSAERLIDEDLGLSPVKKQGNDQIKEAENLFNKLKKEGTLRGK
;
A
#
# COMPACT_ATOMS: atom_id res chain seq x y z
N MET A 1 -27.89 -21.86 -44.39
CA MET A 1 -28.05 -22.67 -43.16
C MET A 1 -26.80 -22.52 -42.28
N VAL A 2 -26.97 -22.31 -40.97
CA VAL A 2 -25.86 -22.27 -40.02
C VAL A 2 -25.48 -23.71 -39.67
N SER A 3 -24.20 -24.06 -39.72
CA SER A 3 -23.71 -25.41 -39.38
C SER A 3 -24.07 -25.78 -37.93
N SER A 4 -24.55 -27.00 -37.71
CA SER A 4 -24.90 -27.57 -36.41
C SER A 4 -23.74 -27.47 -35.40
N ALA A 5 -22.50 -27.69 -35.84
CA ALA A 5 -21.31 -27.57 -35.00
C ALA A 5 -21.13 -26.16 -34.40
N LYS A 6 -21.46 -25.11 -35.17
CA LYS A 6 -21.38 -23.72 -34.68
C LYS A 6 -22.46 -23.42 -33.64
N GLN A 7 -23.65 -23.99 -33.81
CA GLN A 7 -24.74 -23.83 -32.84
C GLN A 7 -24.40 -24.53 -31.52
N GLN A 8 -23.88 -25.76 -31.58
CA GLN A 8 -23.41 -26.50 -30.41
C GLN A 8 -22.30 -25.75 -29.67
N GLN A 9 -21.36 -25.16 -30.41
CA GLN A 9 -20.26 -24.38 -29.81
C GLN A 9 -20.76 -23.11 -29.10
N VAL A 10 -21.77 -22.42 -29.65
CA VAL A 10 -22.37 -21.26 -28.97
C VAL A 10 -23.10 -21.70 -27.71
N GLN A 11 -23.85 -22.80 -27.75
CA GLN A 11 -24.52 -23.35 -26.58
C GLN A 11 -23.55 -23.78 -25.48
N SER A 12 -22.42 -24.41 -25.82
CA SER A 12 -21.40 -24.76 -24.83
C SER A 12 -20.78 -23.51 -24.19
N LEU A 13 -20.50 -22.47 -24.99
CA LEU A 13 -20.00 -21.19 -24.49
C LEU A 13 -20.98 -20.52 -23.52
N ILE A 14 -22.28 -20.52 -23.84
CA ILE A 14 -23.31 -19.93 -22.96
C ILE A 14 -23.33 -20.65 -21.61
N ARG A 15 -23.28 -21.99 -21.61
CA ARG A 15 -23.25 -22.78 -20.37
C ARG A 15 -22.02 -22.44 -19.52
N GLU A 16 -20.86 -22.35 -20.15
CA GLU A 16 -19.61 -22.03 -19.44
C GLU A 16 -19.59 -20.58 -18.92
N ILE A 17 -20.13 -19.63 -19.69
CA ILE A 17 -20.29 -18.25 -19.26
C ILE A 17 -21.24 -18.19 -18.06
N GLN A 18 -22.36 -18.93 -18.09
CA GLN A 18 -23.34 -18.95 -17.00
C GLN A 18 -22.83 -19.65 -15.74
N SER A 19 -22.02 -20.70 -15.87
CA SER A 19 -21.51 -21.47 -14.73
C SER A 19 -20.45 -20.74 -13.91
N ASN A 20 -19.77 -19.75 -14.50
CA ASN A 20 -18.70 -19.02 -13.82
C ASN A 20 -19.18 -17.65 -13.34
N SER A 21 -18.74 -17.23 -12.16
CA SER A 21 -19.05 -15.91 -11.60
C SER A 21 -18.35 -14.80 -12.38
N ILE A 22 -17.14 -15.07 -12.89
CA ILE A 22 -16.28 -14.06 -13.50
C ILE A 22 -16.00 -14.40 -14.96
N VAL A 23 -16.11 -13.36 -15.82
CA VAL A 23 -15.91 -13.45 -17.26
C VAL A 23 -14.90 -12.38 -17.68
N GLY A 24 -13.67 -12.80 -17.93
CA GLY A 24 -12.59 -11.98 -18.47
C GLY A 24 -12.53 -12.04 -19.99
N VAL A 25 -12.18 -10.91 -20.61
CA VAL A 25 -11.78 -10.83 -22.00
C VAL A 25 -10.30 -10.52 -22.06
N ALA A 26 -9.54 -11.38 -22.72
CA ALA A 26 -8.12 -11.18 -22.95
C ALA A 26 -7.78 -11.21 -24.44
N ASN A 27 -6.70 -10.51 -24.82
CA ASN A 27 -6.14 -10.52 -26.16
C ASN A 27 -4.89 -11.42 -26.20
N MET A 28 -4.87 -12.35 -27.13
CA MET A 28 -3.74 -13.28 -27.35
C MET A 28 -2.86 -12.88 -28.55
N GLN A 29 -3.04 -11.69 -29.10
CA GLN A 29 -2.26 -11.25 -30.25
C GLN A 29 -0.75 -11.27 -29.94
N HIS A 30 0.05 -11.77 -30.88
CA HIS A 30 1.50 -11.94 -30.75
C HIS A 30 1.96 -12.99 -29.71
N LEU A 31 1.06 -13.82 -29.17
CA LEU A 31 1.41 -14.94 -28.29
C LEU A 31 1.78 -16.19 -29.12
N PRO A 32 3.00 -16.75 -29.01
CA PRO A 32 3.35 -17.97 -29.72
C PRO A 32 2.65 -19.20 -29.11
N ALA A 33 2.42 -20.22 -29.94
CA ALA A 33 1.59 -21.38 -29.58
C ALA A 33 2.12 -22.16 -28.37
N GLN A 34 3.44 -22.32 -28.23
CA GLN A 34 4.04 -23.06 -27.13
C GLN A 34 3.80 -22.37 -25.77
N GLN A 35 3.94 -21.05 -25.74
CA GLN A 35 3.68 -20.22 -24.56
C GLN A 35 2.20 -20.25 -24.22
N LEU A 36 1.32 -20.12 -25.22
CA LEU A 36 -0.14 -20.24 -25.04
C LEU A 36 -0.52 -21.59 -24.42
N GLN A 37 0.07 -22.69 -24.90
CA GLN A 37 -0.21 -24.02 -24.37
C GLN A 37 0.25 -24.16 -22.91
N ARG A 38 1.46 -23.66 -22.58
CA ARG A 38 1.96 -23.64 -21.20
C ARG A 38 1.05 -22.82 -20.29
N MET A 39 0.65 -21.61 -20.71
CA MET A 39 -0.27 -20.74 -19.98
C MET A 39 -1.62 -21.40 -19.78
N ARG A 40 -2.17 -22.06 -20.81
CA ARG A 40 -3.44 -22.77 -20.72
C ARG A 40 -3.40 -23.90 -19.69
N SER A 41 -2.34 -24.71 -19.70
CA SER A 41 -2.15 -25.78 -18.73
C SER A 41 -1.99 -25.25 -17.31
N MET A 42 -1.28 -24.14 -17.14
CA MET A 42 -1.09 -23.49 -15.84
C MET A 42 -2.41 -22.93 -15.30
N LEU A 43 -3.11 -22.11 -16.09
CA LEU A 43 -4.38 -21.49 -15.70
C LEU A 43 -5.42 -22.55 -15.33
N LEU A 44 -5.46 -23.67 -16.05
CA LEU A 44 -6.38 -24.76 -15.75
C LEU A 44 -6.12 -25.41 -14.39
N ARG A 45 -4.87 -25.50 -13.93
CA ARG A 45 -4.51 -26.02 -12.59
C ARG A 45 -5.00 -25.08 -11.48
N GLU A 46 -5.00 -23.78 -11.75
CA GLU A 46 -5.48 -22.73 -10.85
C GLU A 46 -7.01 -22.53 -10.93
N GLY A 47 -7.74 -23.40 -11.64
CA GLY A 47 -9.19 -23.32 -11.78
C GLY A 47 -9.67 -22.26 -12.79
N VAL A 48 -8.76 -21.68 -13.57
CA VAL A 48 -9.07 -20.67 -14.60
C VAL A 48 -9.20 -21.34 -15.96
N LYS A 49 -10.40 -21.30 -16.54
CA LYS A 49 -10.67 -21.90 -17.86
C LYS A 49 -10.53 -20.85 -18.96
N MET A 50 -9.58 -21.08 -19.85
CA MET A 50 -9.39 -20.26 -21.05
C MET A 50 -10.13 -20.85 -22.24
N VAL A 51 -11.02 -20.06 -22.87
CA VAL A 51 -11.86 -20.48 -23.98
C VAL A 51 -11.63 -19.62 -25.21
N MET A 52 -11.18 -20.27 -26.29
CA MET A 52 -10.86 -19.63 -27.56
C MET A 52 -11.97 -19.92 -28.57
N ALA A 53 -12.54 -18.88 -29.15
CA ALA A 53 -13.47 -19.01 -30.26
C ALA A 53 -13.39 -17.80 -31.19
N ARG A 54 -13.99 -17.91 -32.39
CA ARG A 54 -14.07 -16.78 -33.31
C ARG A 54 -14.80 -15.62 -32.65
N LYS A 55 -14.32 -14.38 -32.86
CA LYS A 55 -14.92 -13.15 -32.30
C LYS A 55 -16.45 -13.09 -32.46
N ARG A 56 -16.98 -13.46 -33.63
CA ARG A 56 -18.43 -13.49 -33.89
C ARG A 56 -19.19 -14.50 -33.01
N LEU A 57 -18.59 -15.64 -32.68
CA LEU A 57 -19.19 -16.65 -31.79
C LEU A 57 -19.15 -16.19 -30.33
N LEU A 58 -18.04 -15.57 -29.91
CA LEU A 58 -17.92 -15.00 -28.56
C LEU A 58 -18.93 -13.87 -28.35
N HIS A 59 -19.03 -12.95 -29.31
CA HIS A 59 -20.02 -11.88 -29.30
C HIS A 59 -21.43 -12.47 -29.16
N ARG A 60 -21.78 -13.46 -29.98
CA ARG A 60 -23.11 -14.08 -29.93
C ARG A 60 -23.38 -14.78 -28.59
N ALA A 61 -22.40 -15.52 -28.07
CA ALA A 61 -22.54 -16.21 -26.78
C ALA A 61 -22.69 -15.23 -25.61
N LEU A 62 -21.95 -14.12 -25.61
CA LEU A 62 -22.08 -13.07 -24.59
C LEU A 62 -23.46 -12.38 -24.66
N THR A 63 -23.94 -12.03 -25.85
CA THR A 63 -25.28 -11.45 -26.04
C THR A 63 -26.38 -12.41 -25.61
N GLU A 64 -26.29 -13.70 -25.99
CA GLU A 64 -27.29 -14.71 -25.65
C GLU A 64 -27.25 -15.13 -24.17
N SER A 65 -26.13 -14.88 -23.45
CA SER A 65 -26.00 -15.20 -22.03
C SER A 65 -26.87 -14.34 -21.11
N LYS A 66 -27.35 -13.17 -21.59
CA LYS A 66 -28.22 -12.22 -20.87
C LYS A 66 -27.77 -11.87 -19.44
N LYS A 67 -26.48 -11.93 -19.16
CA LYS A 67 -25.91 -11.45 -17.89
C LYS A 67 -26.03 -9.92 -17.80
N HIS A 68 -26.23 -9.43 -16.58
CA HIS A 68 -26.41 -7.99 -16.33
C HIS A 68 -25.19 -7.19 -16.84
N ASN A 69 -25.46 -6.14 -17.61
CA ASN A 69 -24.45 -5.19 -18.09
C ASN A 69 -23.27 -5.79 -18.90
N ILE A 70 -23.47 -6.93 -19.58
CA ILE A 70 -22.40 -7.61 -20.33
C ILE A 70 -22.09 -6.95 -21.70
N GLU A 71 -22.94 -6.04 -22.16
CA GLU A 71 -22.80 -5.36 -23.47
C GLU A 71 -21.51 -4.53 -23.54
N LEU A 72 -21.20 -3.84 -22.46
CA LEU A 72 -19.94 -3.09 -22.31
C LEU A 72 -18.70 -3.99 -22.44
N LEU A 73 -18.78 -5.27 -22.05
CA LEU A 73 -17.66 -6.22 -22.20
C LEU A 73 -17.46 -6.62 -23.67
N ILE A 74 -18.55 -6.67 -24.45
CA ILE A 74 -18.54 -7.02 -25.87
C ILE A 74 -17.78 -5.96 -26.68
N GLU A 75 -17.95 -4.68 -26.34
CA GLU A 75 -17.24 -3.57 -26.99
C GLU A 75 -15.72 -3.66 -26.83
N LYS A 76 -15.25 -4.28 -25.74
CA LYS A 76 -13.82 -4.44 -25.44
C LYS A 76 -13.17 -5.65 -26.14
N LEU A 77 -13.91 -6.41 -26.97
CA LEU A 77 -13.37 -7.51 -27.77
C LEU A 77 -12.46 -7.01 -28.91
N LYS A 78 -11.17 -6.77 -28.61
CA LYS A 78 -10.15 -6.32 -29.57
C LYS A 78 -9.22 -7.46 -30.02
N GLY A 79 -8.67 -7.35 -31.23
CA GLY A 79 -7.64 -8.25 -31.76
C GLY A 79 -8.08 -9.71 -31.89
N MET A 80 -7.33 -10.62 -31.26
CA MET A 80 -7.65 -12.04 -31.13
C MET A 80 -8.21 -12.29 -29.71
N PRO A 81 -9.51 -12.07 -29.49
CA PRO A 81 -10.11 -12.17 -28.17
C PRO A 81 -10.24 -13.63 -27.73
N THR A 82 -10.06 -13.83 -26.43
CA THR A 82 -10.23 -15.08 -25.72
C THR A 82 -10.98 -14.80 -24.43
N LEU A 83 -11.89 -15.71 -24.08
CA LEU A 83 -12.57 -15.64 -22.80
C LEU A 83 -11.74 -16.34 -21.74
N ILE A 84 -11.66 -15.70 -20.59
CA ILE A 84 -11.14 -16.27 -19.35
C ILE A 84 -12.32 -16.41 -18.42
N LEU A 85 -12.61 -17.63 -18.01
CA LEU A 85 -13.69 -17.94 -17.09
C LEU A 85 -13.07 -18.42 -15.79
N SER A 86 -13.47 -17.82 -14.69
CA SER A 86 -13.00 -18.21 -13.37
C SER A 86 -14.08 -17.96 -12.32
N ASN A 87 -13.91 -18.57 -11.16
CA ASN A 87 -14.69 -18.27 -9.97
C ASN A 87 -13.89 -17.46 -8.93
N SER A 88 -12.61 -17.18 -9.22
CA SER A 88 -11.71 -16.45 -8.34
C SER A 88 -11.70 -14.95 -8.62
N ASN A 89 -11.48 -14.15 -7.57
CA ASN A 89 -11.52 -12.69 -7.60
C ASN A 89 -10.79 -12.04 -8.82
N PRO A 90 -11.34 -10.97 -9.44
CA PRO A 90 -10.78 -10.36 -10.64
C PRO A 90 -9.34 -9.83 -10.47
N PHE A 91 -9.02 -9.27 -9.30
CA PHE A 91 -7.71 -8.70 -9.01
C PHE A 91 -6.66 -9.79 -8.85
N VAL A 92 -7.00 -10.88 -8.15
CA VAL A 92 -6.15 -12.07 -8.04
C VAL A 92 -5.93 -12.70 -9.41
N LEU A 93 -6.97 -12.80 -10.22
CA LEU A 93 -6.87 -13.29 -11.59
C LEU A 93 -5.93 -12.42 -12.44
N TYR A 94 -6.05 -11.10 -12.36
CA TYR A 94 -5.17 -10.17 -13.07
C TYR A 94 -3.73 -10.31 -12.60
N ALA A 95 -3.47 -10.27 -11.28
CA ALA A 95 -2.14 -10.43 -10.69
C ALA A 95 -1.49 -11.76 -11.09
N MET A 96 -2.27 -12.86 -11.06
CA MET A 96 -1.82 -14.18 -11.50
C MET A 96 -1.42 -14.19 -12.98
N ILE A 97 -2.21 -13.56 -13.85
CA ILE A 97 -1.89 -13.48 -15.28
C ILE A 97 -0.64 -12.63 -15.52
N GLN A 98 -0.50 -11.50 -14.81
CA GLN A 98 0.67 -10.61 -14.93
C GLN A 98 1.95 -11.29 -14.46
N LYS A 99 1.91 -12.00 -13.32
CA LYS A 99 3.07 -12.73 -12.76
C LYS A 99 3.60 -13.81 -13.71
N ASN A 100 2.74 -14.36 -14.56
CA ASN A 100 3.09 -15.43 -15.49
C ASN A 100 3.42 -14.94 -16.91
N LYS A 101 3.62 -13.63 -17.09
CA LYS A 101 4.22 -13.11 -18.32
C LYS A 101 5.66 -13.60 -18.45
N SER A 102 6.02 -14.02 -19.65
CA SER A 102 7.39 -14.42 -19.99
C SER A 102 8.08 -13.33 -20.79
N GLU A 103 9.35 -13.10 -20.52
CA GLU A 103 10.16 -12.18 -21.32
C GLU A 103 10.57 -12.82 -22.64
N ALA A 104 10.63 -12.00 -23.69
CA ALA A 104 11.03 -12.43 -25.02
C ALA A 104 11.88 -11.39 -25.75
N PRO A 105 12.72 -11.84 -26.69
CA PRO A 105 13.49 -10.94 -27.53
C PRO A 105 12.56 -10.15 -28.46
N ALA A 106 12.91 -8.88 -28.69
CA ALA A 106 12.24 -8.04 -29.67
C ALA A 106 12.41 -8.59 -31.09
N LYS A 107 11.35 -8.50 -31.91
CA LYS A 107 11.44 -8.75 -33.35
C LYS A 107 11.45 -7.44 -34.12
N PRO A 108 12.13 -7.39 -35.29
CA PRO A 108 12.09 -6.22 -36.17
C PRO A 108 10.64 -5.83 -36.52
N GLY A 109 10.32 -4.54 -36.47
CA GLY A 109 9.00 -4.01 -36.80
C GLY A 109 7.94 -4.15 -35.69
N GLN A 110 8.29 -4.67 -34.52
CA GLN A 110 7.41 -4.64 -33.35
C GLN A 110 7.45 -3.28 -32.65
N THR A 111 6.33 -2.90 -32.07
CA THR A 111 6.23 -1.71 -31.22
C THR A 111 6.72 -2.04 -29.80
N ALA A 112 7.56 -1.17 -29.23
CA ALA A 112 8.03 -1.33 -27.86
C ALA A 112 6.87 -1.16 -26.85
N PRO A 113 6.58 -2.16 -26.00
CA PRO A 113 5.48 -2.10 -25.03
C PRO A 113 5.82 -1.27 -23.79
N LYS A 114 7.10 -1.00 -23.55
CA LYS A 114 7.65 -0.17 -22.47
C LYS A 114 8.97 0.42 -22.93
N ASP A 115 9.46 1.43 -22.22
CA ASP A 115 10.79 2.00 -22.46
C ASP A 115 11.88 0.92 -22.37
N ILE A 116 12.66 0.79 -23.44
CA ILE A 116 13.76 -0.18 -23.50
C ILE A 116 15.02 0.52 -23.01
N ILE A 117 15.48 0.12 -21.82
CA ILE A 117 16.68 0.66 -21.18
C ILE A 117 17.75 -0.43 -21.16
N VAL A 118 18.92 -0.09 -21.70
CA VAL A 118 20.12 -0.92 -21.57
C VAL A 118 20.93 -0.39 -20.39
N LYS A 119 21.08 -1.21 -19.35
CA LYS A 119 21.84 -0.85 -18.15
C LYS A 119 23.35 -0.83 -18.42
N GLY A 120 24.04 0.12 -17.82
CA GLY A 120 25.49 0.20 -17.78
C GLY A 120 26.08 -1.00 -17.03
N GLY A 121 27.25 -1.47 -17.49
CA GLY A 121 27.89 -2.64 -16.91
C GLY A 121 28.91 -3.30 -17.82
N VAL A 122 29.72 -4.17 -17.22
CA VAL A 122 30.72 -4.97 -17.93
C VAL A 122 30.01 -6.07 -18.70
N THR A 123 30.25 -6.15 -20.01
CA THR A 123 29.70 -7.22 -20.86
C THR A 123 30.71 -8.34 -21.05
N ASN A 124 30.25 -9.49 -21.55
CA ASN A 124 31.12 -10.64 -21.85
C ASN A 124 31.72 -10.60 -23.27
N PHE A 125 31.61 -9.48 -23.98
CA PHE A 125 32.10 -9.37 -25.35
C PHE A 125 33.55 -8.87 -25.40
N ALA A 126 34.35 -9.49 -26.27
CA ALA A 126 35.67 -9.01 -26.64
C ALA A 126 35.58 -7.75 -27.54
N PRO A 127 36.57 -6.85 -27.51
CA PRO A 127 36.60 -5.70 -28.41
C PRO A 127 36.66 -6.17 -29.86
N GLY A 128 35.74 -5.68 -30.69
CA GLY A 128 35.58 -6.13 -32.07
C GLY A 128 34.44 -5.40 -32.80
N PRO A 129 33.89 -5.99 -33.88
CA PRO A 129 32.83 -5.36 -34.70
C PRO A 129 31.58 -4.97 -33.90
N ILE A 130 31.32 -5.64 -32.76
CA ILE A 130 30.18 -5.34 -31.88
C ILE A 130 30.21 -3.91 -31.32
N ILE A 131 31.38 -3.27 -31.23
CA ILE A 131 31.51 -1.86 -30.84
C ILE A 131 30.77 -0.97 -31.83
N SER A 132 30.92 -1.24 -33.13
CA SER A 132 30.25 -0.48 -34.19
C SER A 132 28.74 -0.71 -34.20
N GLU A 133 28.29 -1.93 -33.91
CA GLU A 133 26.87 -2.26 -33.81
C GLU A 133 26.21 -1.56 -32.62
N LEU A 134 26.84 -1.58 -31.44
CA LEU A 134 26.35 -0.90 -30.23
C LEU A 134 26.36 0.62 -30.40
N ALA A 135 27.40 1.19 -31.02
CA ALA A 135 27.45 2.60 -31.35
C ALA A 135 26.33 3.01 -32.32
N SER A 136 25.97 2.14 -33.28
CA SER A 136 24.91 2.41 -34.26
C SER A 136 23.51 2.53 -33.66
N VAL A 137 23.30 1.94 -32.47
CA VAL A 137 22.04 2.04 -31.70
C VAL A 137 22.13 3.04 -30.53
N GLY A 138 23.20 3.85 -30.51
CA GLY A 138 23.38 4.92 -29.52
C GLY A 138 23.94 4.47 -28.17
N ILE A 139 24.41 3.23 -28.04
CA ILE A 139 25.02 2.72 -26.81
C ILE A 139 26.52 3.02 -26.83
N LYS A 140 26.97 3.90 -25.93
CA LYS A 140 28.39 4.23 -25.77
C LYS A 140 29.08 3.15 -24.95
N THR A 141 30.19 2.63 -25.48
CA THR A 141 30.97 1.56 -24.85
C THR A 141 32.44 1.93 -24.74
N LYS A 142 33.12 1.36 -23.74
CA LYS A 142 34.54 1.53 -23.46
C LYS A 142 35.17 0.16 -23.22
N VAL A 143 36.42 -0.01 -23.62
CA VAL A 143 37.17 -1.25 -23.35
C VAL A 143 37.81 -1.13 -21.98
N GLU A 144 37.44 -2.03 -21.05
CA GLU A 144 38.03 -2.11 -19.72
C GLU A 144 38.42 -3.56 -19.43
N GLY A 145 39.69 -3.78 -19.07
CA GLY A 145 40.20 -5.12 -18.74
C GLY A 145 40.07 -6.15 -19.87
N GLY A 146 40.15 -5.73 -21.13
CA GLY A 146 40.02 -6.61 -22.30
C GLY A 146 38.58 -7.01 -22.64
N LYS A 147 37.58 -6.47 -21.92
CA LYS A 147 36.15 -6.66 -22.20
C LYS A 147 35.47 -5.34 -22.53
N LEU A 148 34.32 -5.41 -23.19
CA LEU A 148 33.52 -4.25 -23.52
C LEU A 148 32.59 -3.88 -22.36
N THR A 149 32.62 -2.62 -21.92
CA THR A 149 31.79 -2.09 -20.83
C THR A 149 30.87 -1.00 -21.37
N ILE A 150 29.59 -1.03 -21.00
CA ILE A 150 28.61 0.02 -21.30
C ILE A 150 28.75 1.11 -20.24
N ILE A 151 28.99 2.36 -20.69
CA ILE A 151 29.40 3.47 -19.80
C ILE A 151 28.26 3.91 -18.87
N GLN A 152 27.04 3.99 -19.39
CA GLN A 152 25.88 4.51 -18.68
C GLN A 152 24.59 3.87 -19.20
N ASP A 153 23.53 3.96 -18.40
CA ASP A 153 22.19 3.55 -18.79
C ASP A 153 21.71 4.41 -19.96
N VAL A 154 21.31 3.77 -21.06
CA VAL A 154 20.78 4.45 -22.25
C VAL A 154 19.41 3.89 -22.60
N LYS A 155 18.45 4.80 -22.78
CA LYS A 155 17.13 4.48 -23.34
C LYS A 155 17.25 4.39 -24.85
N VAL A 156 17.15 3.18 -25.39
CA VAL A 156 17.36 2.90 -26.83
C VAL A 156 16.07 3.00 -27.64
N ALA A 157 14.92 2.85 -27.01
CA ALA A 157 13.60 3.08 -27.61
C ALA A 157 12.61 3.51 -26.52
N LYS A 158 11.69 4.42 -26.86
CA LYS A 158 10.58 4.79 -25.98
C LYS A 158 9.41 3.83 -26.18
N GLU A 159 8.51 3.77 -25.21
CA GLU A 159 7.21 3.12 -25.37
C GLU A 159 6.50 3.66 -26.63
N GLY A 160 6.03 2.75 -27.49
CA GLY A 160 5.37 3.10 -28.75
C GLY A 160 6.29 3.21 -29.97
N ASP A 161 7.62 3.20 -29.79
CA ASP A 161 8.55 3.25 -30.93
C ASP A 161 8.62 1.91 -31.67
N VAL A 162 8.81 1.97 -33.00
CA VAL A 162 9.01 0.78 -33.83
C VAL A 162 10.46 0.33 -33.75
N ILE A 163 10.67 -0.91 -33.32
CA ILE A 163 12.01 -1.48 -33.14
C ILE A 163 12.63 -1.77 -34.52
N THR A 164 13.76 -1.13 -34.80
CA THR A 164 14.53 -1.35 -36.04
C THR A 164 15.21 -2.72 -36.01
N ALA A 165 15.50 -3.28 -37.19
CA ALA A 165 16.14 -4.60 -37.29
C ALA A 165 17.50 -4.66 -36.59
N LYS A 166 18.31 -3.60 -36.71
CA LYS A 166 19.61 -3.46 -36.03
C LYS A 166 19.44 -3.46 -34.52
N LEU A 167 18.49 -2.68 -33.99
CA LEU A 167 18.21 -2.61 -32.56
C LEU A 167 17.77 -3.97 -32.00
N ALA A 168 16.88 -4.67 -32.68
CA ALA A 168 16.44 -6.01 -32.28
C ALA A 168 17.59 -7.02 -32.23
N GLU A 169 18.49 -7.00 -33.24
CA GLU A 169 19.65 -7.89 -33.27
C GLU A 169 20.64 -7.58 -32.14
N THR A 170 20.93 -6.30 -31.90
CA THR A 170 21.81 -5.88 -30.81
C THR A 170 21.25 -6.26 -29.44
N LEU A 171 19.95 -6.04 -29.20
CA LEU A 171 19.29 -6.45 -27.95
C LEU A 171 19.33 -7.96 -27.75
N LYS A 172 19.11 -8.73 -28.83
CA LYS A 172 19.22 -10.20 -28.80
C LYS A 172 20.64 -10.66 -28.47
N ARG A 173 21.68 -9.99 -29.00
CA ARG A 173 23.08 -10.29 -28.66
C ARG A 173 23.39 -9.99 -27.21
N LEU A 174 22.88 -8.88 -26.66
CA LEU A 174 23.03 -8.53 -25.24
C LEU A 174 22.19 -9.41 -24.29
N ASP A 175 21.45 -10.41 -24.82
CA ASP A 175 20.45 -11.22 -24.10
C ASP A 175 19.38 -10.39 -23.36
N ILE A 176 19.11 -9.18 -23.84
CA ILE A 176 18.08 -8.30 -23.31
C ILE A 176 16.75 -8.66 -23.98
N LYS A 177 15.75 -9.00 -23.17
CA LYS A 177 14.43 -9.49 -23.60
C LYS A 177 13.35 -8.46 -23.26
N PRO A 178 13.23 -7.36 -24.03
CA PRO A 178 12.37 -6.23 -23.66
C PRO A 178 10.87 -6.48 -23.86
N MET A 179 10.50 -7.52 -24.64
CA MET A 179 9.10 -7.79 -24.94
C MET A 179 8.51 -8.68 -23.86
N GLU A 180 7.34 -8.30 -23.36
CA GLU A 180 6.53 -9.16 -22.52
C GLU A 180 5.58 -9.99 -23.39
N ILE A 181 5.75 -11.30 -23.35
CA ILE A 181 4.84 -12.26 -23.98
C ILE A 181 3.95 -12.84 -22.87
N GLY A 182 2.68 -12.44 -22.90
CA GLY A 182 1.68 -13.01 -22.00
C GLY A 182 0.27 -12.68 -22.44
N LEU A 183 -0.68 -13.18 -21.65
CA LEU A 183 -2.09 -12.98 -21.91
C LEU A 183 -2.47 -11.57 -21.46
N ASN A 184 -2.85 -10.70 -22.40
CA ASN A 184 -3.21 -9.32 -22.08
C ASN A 184 -4.69 -9.27 -21.70
N LEU A 185 -5.00 -9.27 -20.41
CA LEU A 185 -6.36 -9.08 -19.92
C LEU A 185 -6.83 -7.66 -20.22
N VAL A 186 -7.94 -7.51 -20.94
CA VAL A 186 -8.48 -6.21 -21.35
C VAL A 186 -9.50 -5.70 -20.34
N ALA A 187 -10.45 -6.57 -19.99
CA ALA A 187 -11.51 -6.26 -19.05
C ALA A 187 -12.03 -7.54 -18.39
N VAL A 188 -12.57 -7.41 -17.18
CA VAL A 188 -13.19 -8.48 -16.41
C VAL A 188 -14.57 -8.05 -15.97
N TRP A 189 -15.56 -8.91 -16.17
CA TRP A 189 -16.90 -8.74 -15.66
C TRP A 189 -17.09 -9.59 -14.40
N GLU A 190 -17.63 -8.97 -13.35
CA GLU A 190 -18.04 -9.61 -12.11
C GLU A 190 -19.34 -8.95 -11.61
N ASN A 191 -20.40 -9.73 -11.43
CA ASN A 191 -21.68 -9.28 -10.82
C ASN A 191 -22.27 -7.98 -11.39
N GLY A 192 -22.10 -7.72 -12.69
CA GLY A 192 -22.64 -6.51 -13.35
C GLY A 192 -21.68 -5.31 -13.39
N ILE A 193 -20.53 -5.42 -12.73
CA ILE A 193 -19.45 -4.43 -12.75
C ILE A 193 -18.39 -4.91 -13.75
N ILE A 194 -17.84 -3.97 -14.51
CA ILE A 194 -16.73 -4.23 -15.42
C ILE A 194 -15.50 -3.50 -14.91
N PHE A 195 -14.46 -4.26 -14.67
CA PHE A 195 -13.14 -3.77 -14.31
C PHE A 195 -12.26 -3.76 -15.55
N GLU A 196 -11.75 -2.60 -15.94
CA GLU A 196 -10.74 -2.49 -16.99
C GLU A 196 -9.36 -2.88 -16.46
N ALA A 197 -8.45 -3.29 -17.35
CA ALA A 197 -7.08 -3.67 -17.00
C ALA A 197 -6.35 -2.62 -16.12
N LYS A 198 -6.59 -1.33 -16.37
CA LYS A 198 -6.00 -0.23 -15.59
C LYS A 198 -6.47 -0.19 -14.14
N GLN A 199 -7.73 -0.55 -13.89
CA GLN A 199 -8.32 -0.59 -12.55
C GLN A 199 -7.91 -1.85 -11.79
N LEU A 200 -7.69 -2.95 -12.52
CA LEU A 200 -7.22 -4.22 -11.94
C LEU A 200 -5.73 -4.18 -11.57
N HIS A 201 -4.97 -3.27 -12.16
CA HIS A 201 -3.56 -3.07 -11.86
C HIS A 201 -3.40 -2.30 -10.55
N ILE A 202 -3.29 -3.04 -9.44
CA ILE A 202 -2.99 -2.50 -8.11
C ILE A 202 -1.54 -2.82 -7.78
N ASP A 203 -0.74 -1.79 -7.48
CA ASP A 203 0.62 -1.96 -6.96
C ASP A 203 0.58 -2.04 -5.43
N GLU A 204 0.64 -3.25 -4.90
CA GLU A 204 0.62 -3.50 -3.45
C GLU A 204 1.72 -2.73 -2.70
N ALA A 205 2.89 -2.53 -3.32
CA ALA A 205 4.00 -1.83 -2.68
C ALA A 205 3.71 -0.34 -2.55
N GLU A 206 3.17 0.29 -3.61
CA GLU A 206 2.78 1.70 -3.61
C GLU A 206 1.70 1.97 -2.55
N TYR A 207 0.64 1.14 -2.49
CA TYR A 207 -0.42 1.31 -1.50
C TYR A 207 0.07 1.10 -0.07
N THR A 208 0.98 0.15 0.15
CA THR A 208 1.60 -0.06 1.47
C THR A 208 2.40 1.17 1.89
N GLN A 209 3.20 1.74 0.98
CA GLN A 209 3.94 2.97 1.24
C GLN A 209 3.02 4.16 1.52
N ASN A 210 1.95 4.33 0.75
CA ASN A 210 0.97 5.39 0.97
C ASN A 210 0.29 5.25 2.34
N PHE A 211 -0.05 4.03 2.76
CA PHE A 211 -0.63 3.79 4.08
C PHE A 211 0.35 4.10 5.21
N MET A 212 1.62 3.68 5.08
CA MET A 212 2.67 4.02 6.04
C MET A 212 2.88 5.53 6.16
N GLN A 213 2.90 6.24 5.03
CA GLN A 213 3.03 7.70 5.01
C GLN A 213 1.82 8.37 5.67
N ALA A 214 0.61 7.93 5.36
CA ALA A 214 -0.61 8.46 5.97
C ALA A 214 -0.63 8.26 7.50
N ALA A 215 -0.20 7.08 7.97
CA ALA A 215 -0.05 6.81 9.40
C ALA A 215 0.99 7.74 10.05
N GLN A 216 2.13 7.95 9.39
CA GLN A 216 3.17 8.86 9.86
C GLN A 216 2.68 10.31 9.90
N TRP A 217 1.97 10.78 8.88
CA TRP A 217 1.40 12.13 8.85
C TRP A 217 0.34 12.34 9.93
N SER A 218 -0.52 11.36 10.14
CA SER A 218 -1.52 11.38 11.21
C SER A 218 -0.86 11.44 12.58
N PHE A 219 0.17 10.61 12.81
CA PHE A 219 0.94 10.62 14.05
C PHE A 219 1.64 11.95 14.29
N ASN A 220 2.32 12.49 13.27
CA ASN A 220 2.98 13.79 13.35
C ASN A 220 1.98 14.91 13.65
N LEU A 221 0.82 14.89 12.99
CA LEU A 221 -0.25 15.86 13.26
C LEU A 221 -0.71 15.78 14.71
N ALA A 222 -0.98 14.57 15.22
CA ALA A 222 -1.40 14.35 16.60
C ALA A 222 -0.37 14.86 17.62
N VAL A 223 0.92 14.67 17.35
CA VAL A 223 2.01 15.16 18.20
C VAL A 223 2.13 16.68 18.15
N GLU A 224 1.97 17.30 16.98
CA GLU A 224 2.06 18.77 16.85
C GLU A 224 0.87 19.51 17.47
N ILE A 225 -0.34 18.96 17.37
CA ILE A 225 -1.50 19.54 18.06
C ILE A 225 -1.59 19.16 19.54
N ALA A 226 -0.59 18.43 20.06
CA ALA A 226 -0.54 17.90 21.42
C ALA A 226 -1.77 17.06 21.82
N TYR A 227 -2.28 16.25 20.89
CA TYR A 227 -3.41 15.35 21.14
C TYR A 227 -2.95 14.07 21.84
N PRO A 228 -3.33 13.84 23.11
CA PRO A 228 -2.83 12.71 23.89
C PRO A 228 -3.57 11.42 23.55
N THR A 229 -2.85 10.45 23.02
CA THR A 229 -3.29 9.06 22.84
C THR A 229 -2.29 8.11 23.51
N SER A 230 -2.63 6.82 23.64
CA SER A 230 -1.69 5.82 24.17
C SER A 230 -0.35 5.84 23.47
N ASP A 231 -0.36 6.15 22.17
CA ASP A 231 0.81 6.04 21.30
C ASP A 231 1.61 7.35 21.25
N THR A 232 0.96 8.50 21.46
CA THR A 232 1.62 9.82 21.43
C THR A 232 2.06 10.32 22.81
N THR A 233 1.45 9.85 23.90
CA THR A 233 1.65 10.44 25.25
C THR A 233 3.12 10.39 25.70
N GLU A 234 3.81 9.27 25.53
CA GLU A 234 5.21 9.16 25.91
C GLU A 234 6.08 10.15 25.13
N LEU A 235 5.86 10.24 23.82
CA LEU A 235 6.58 11.16 22.95
C LEU A 235 6.27 12.62 23.28
N LEU A 236 5.02 12.95 23.60
CA LEU A 236 4.62 14.30 24.01
C LEU A 236 5.31 14.73 25.32
N ILE A 237 5.42 13.83 26.30
CA ILE A 237 6.13 14.12 27.55
C ILE A 237 7.63 14.34 27.27
N GLN A 238 8.24 13.49 26.43
CA GLN A 238 9.64 13.67 26.03
C GLN A 238 9.86 14.98 25.26
N LYS A 239 8.95 15.34 24.35
CA LYS A 239 8.99 16.60 23.59
C LYS A 239 8.89 17.80 24.54
N ALA A 240 7.90 17.81 25.43
CA ALA A 240 7.70 18.86 26.42
C ALA A 240 8.93 19.02 27.34
N PHE A 241 9.51 17.91 27.81
CA PHE A 241 10.73 17.96 28.62
C PHE A 241 11.91 18.54 27.86
N ARG A 242 12.13 18.12 26.61
CA ARG A 242 13.23 18.64 25.77
C ARG A 242 13.04 20.13 25.48
N GLU A 243 11.83 20.56 25.18
CA GLU A 243 11.51 21.98 24.92
C GLU A 243 11.68 22.84 26.18
N ALA A 244 11.18 22.37 27.34
CA ALA A 244 11.36 23.07 28.61
C ALA A 244 12.84 23.15 29.03
N LYS A 245 13.59 22.06 28.83
CA LYS A 245 15.03 22.03 29.09
C LYS A 245 15.78 22.98 28.15
N ALA A 246 15.47 22.97 26.85
CA ALA A 246 16.05 23.90 25.89
C ALA A 246 15.78 25.37 26.28
N LEU A 247 14.54 25.70 26.67
CA LEU A 247 14.20 27.03 27.17
C LEU A 247 15.03 27.40 28.42
N SER A 248 15.16 26.48 29.37
CA SER A 248 15.93 26.69 30.61
C SER A 248 17.42 26.96 30.33
N LEU A 249 18.03 26.20 29.42
CA LEU A 249 19.44 26.36 29.01
C LEU A 249 19.70 27.66 28.24
N GLU A 250 18.72 28.16 27.49
CA GLU A 250 18.85 29.45 26.80
C GLU A 250 18.63 30.64 27.74
N GLN A 251 17.73 30.51 28.72
CA GLN A 251 17.49 31.55 29.73
C GLN A 251 18.45 31.48 30.93
N ASN A 252 19.41 30.54 30.94
CA ASN A 252 20.34 30.29 32.04
C ASN A 252 19.65 30.09 33.41
N ILE A 253 18.48 29.43 33.40
CA ILE A 253 17.76 29.11 34.63
C ILE A 253 18.45 27.90 35.28
N ILE A 254 19.06 28.13 36.44
CA ILE A 254 19.79 27.10 37.17
C ILE A 254 18.78 26.24 37.94
N THR A 255 18.66 24.99 37.53
CA THR A 255 17.92 23.94 38.22
C THR A 255 18.83 22.73 38.39
N ASP A 256 18.48 21.80 39.30
CA ASP A 256 19.30 20.61 39.56
C ASP A 256 19.60 19.79 38.29
N LEU A 257 18.70 19.84 37.30
CA LEU A 257 18.82 19.13 36.02
C LEU A 257 19.60 19.90 34.93
N THR A 258 19.80 21.21 35.08
CA THR A 258 20.46 22.08 34.08
C THR A 258 21.75 22.73 34.57
N ALA A 259 22.03 22.68 35.88
CA ALA A 259 23.17 23.37 36.49
C ALA A 259 24.52 22.93 35.87
N GLU A 260 24.74 21.62 35.73
CA GLU A 260 25.97 21.08 35.14
C GLU A 260 26.15 21.54 33.69
N GLU A 261 25.12 21.37 32.86
CA GLU A 261 25.17 21.77 31.44
C GLU A 261 25.32 23.29 31.23
N ILE A 262 24.73 24.11 32.11
CA ILE A 262 24.91 25.57 32.08
C ILE A 262 26.35 25.92 32.45
N LEU A 263 26.93 25.29 33.48
CA LEU A 263 28.32 25.52 33.87
C LEU A 263 29.30 25.11 32.75
N GLU A 264 29.06 23.98 32.09
CA GLU A 264 29.82 23.57 30.92
C GLU A 264 29.67 24.53 29.73
N LYS A 265 28.45 25.05 29.50
CA LYS A 265 28.19 26.06 28.45
C LYS A 265 28.98 27.34 28.75
N VAL A 266 28.95 27.82 30.00
CA VAL A 266 29.68 29.02 30.45
C VAL A 266 31.19 28.81 30.38
N GLU A 267 31.71 27.66 30.81
CA GLU A 267 33.14 27.35 30.73
C GLU A 267 33.62 27.35 29.28
N ARG A 268 32.88 26.71 28.37
CA ARG A 268 33.17 26.73 26.92
C ARG A 268 33.16 28.14 26.36
N GLN A 269 32.20 28.97 26.74
CA GLN A 269 32.13 30.37 26.29
C GLN A 269 33.28 31.21 26.87
N ALA A 270 33.65 31.02 28.13
CA ALA A 270 34.76 31.71 28.77
C ALA A 270 36.10 31.32 28.15
N LEU A 271 36.32 30.04 27.84
CA LEU A 271 37.50 29.56 27.12
C LEU A 271 37.59 30.15 25.70
N SER A 272 36.47 30.17 24.98
CA SER A 272 36.40 30.79 23.64
C SER A 272 36.67 32.29 23.68
N LEU A 273 36.14 33.01 24.68
CA LEU A 273 36.43 34.43 24.89
C LEU A 273 37.90 34.67 25.27
N LYS A 274 38.47 33.80 26.12
CA LYS A 274 39.89 33.87 26.51
C LYS A 274 40.81 33.74 25.29
N GLU A 275 40.52 32.77 24.42
CA GLU A 275 41.29 32.53 23.20
C GLU A 275 41.19 33.71 22.22
N THR A 276 39.99 34.27 22.04
CA THR A 276 39.75 35.39 21.11
C THR A 276 40.25 36.74 21.63
N ALA A 277 40.19 36.99 22.95
CA ALA A 277 40.63 38.24 23.58
C ALA A 277 42.11 38.25 24.01
N GLY A 278 42.83 37.12 23.87
CA GLY A 278 44.26 37.02 24.20
C GLY A 278 44.58 37.24 25.68
N ILE A 279 43.66 36.88 26.58
CA ILE A 279 43.83 37.12 28.03
C ILE A 279 44.57 35.94 28.67
N GLU A 280 45.83 36.13 29.06
CA GLU A 280 46.57 35.17 29.90
C GLU A 280 46.15 35.30 31.37
N VAL A 281 45.23 34.44 31.82
CA VAL A 281 44.92 34.29 33.25
C VAL A 281 45.79 33.18 33.82
N GLY A 282 46.70 33.54 34.74
CA GLY A 282 47.48 32.59 35.54
C GLY A 282 46.59 31.77 36.51
N PRO A 283 47.05 30.61 36.99
CA PRO A 283 46.19 29.65 37.69
C PRO A 283 45.73 30.19 39.05
N SER A 284 44.49 30.68 39.14
CA SER A 284 43.83 30.87 40.43
C SER A 284 43.30 29.52 40.91
N LYS A 285 44.00 28.92 41.88
CA LYS A 285 43.50 27.74 42.62
C LYS A 285 42.09 28.03 43.17
N PRO A 286 41.13 27.10 43.06
CA PRO A 286 39.86 27.25 43.76
C PRO A 286 40.13 27.34 45.27
N LYS A 287 39.69 28.43 45.91
CA LYS A 287 39.69 28.54 47.37
C LYS A 287 38.66 27.54 47.90
N PRO A 288 39.01 26.65 48.84
CA PRO A 288 38.05 25.74 49.43
C PRO A 288 36.99 26.54 50.19
N VAL A 289 35.72 26.34 49.85
CA VAL A 289 34.59 26.81 50.65
C VAL A 289 34.66 26.06 51.98
N LYS A 290 34.99 26.78 53.06
CA LYS A 290 34.94 26.27 54.43
C LYS A 290 33.51 25.86 54.76
N GLU A 291 33.31 24.57 55.04
CA GLU A 291 32.15 24.08 55.77
C GLU A 291 31.97 24.88 57.06
N LYS A 292 30.89 25.66 57.12
CA LYS A 292 30.47 26.34 58.34
C LYS A 292 29.68 25.32 59.16
N LYS A 293 30.36 24.64 60.09
CA LYS A 293 29.70 23.94 61.21
C LYS A 293 28.85 24.96 61.99
N LEU A 294 27.53 24.80 61.98
CA LEU A 294 26.65 25.42 62.97
C LEU A 294 26.53 24.46 64.17
N SER A 295 26.90 24.95 65.35
CA SER A 295 26.64 24.33 66.66
C SER A 295 25.18 24.53 67.09
N PRO A 296 24.66 23.69 68.02
CA PRO A 296 23.23 23.41 68.15
C PRO A 296 22.51 24.23 69.24
N SER A 297 21.20 24.43 69.07
CA SER A 297 20.09 24.39 70.08
C SER A 297 18.88 25.26 69.63
N PRO A 298 17.64 25.08 70.12
CA PRO A 298 17.08 24.03 70.99
C PRO A 298 15.84 23.30 70.40
N SER A 299 15.42 22.26 71.12
CA SER A 299 14.31 21.32 70.94
C SER A 299 12.95 21.92 70.53
N ARG A 300 12.28 21.25 69.59
CA ARG A 300 10.81 21.17 69.49
C ARG A 300 10.38 19.71 69.27
N GLU A 301 9.68 19.22 70.29
CA GLU A 301 8.54 18.30 70.27
C GLU A 301 8.60 17.01 69.44
N ASN A 302 8.54 15.91 70.18
CA ASN A 302 8.02 14.59 69.81
C ASN A 302 6.94 14.64 68.71
N ARG A 303 7.25 14.05 67.56
CA ARG A 303 6.35 13.17 66.79
C ARG A 303 7.20 12.12 66.07
N SER A 304 7.41 10.99 66.74
CA SER A 304 7.40 9.70 66.03
C SER A 304 6.03 9.57 65.37
N ASP A 305 5.96 9.26 64.07
CA ASP A 305 4.86 8.52 63.44
C ASP A 305 5.22 8.23 61.96
N ASP A 306 5.61 6.99 61.72
CA ASP A 306 5.47 6.15 60.53
C ASP A 306 5.48 6.77 59.11
N ILE A 307 6.60 6.59 58.40
CA ILE A 307 6.64 6.60 56.94
C ILE A 307 6.34 5.18 56.46
N PRO A 308 5.25 4.92 55.72
CA PRO A 308 4.94 3.57 55.25
C PRO A 308 5.99 3.08 54.23
N SER A 309 6.36 1.81 54.32
CA SER A 309 7.35 1.19 53.45
C SER A 309 6.83 1.09 52.01
N ALA A 310 7.72 1.00 51.03
CA ALA A 310 7.37 0.89 49.60
C ALA A 310 6.41 -0.29 49.30
N ASP A 311 6.49 -1.37 50.08
CA ASP A 311 5.57 -2.51 49.96
C ASP A 311 4.14 -2.19 50.42
N ASP A 312 3.97 -1.29 51.40
CA ASP A 312 2.66 -0.84 51.87
C ASP A 312 1.98 0.07 50.84
N LEU A 313 2.76 0.89 50.13
CA LEU A 313 2.27 1.74 49.04
C LEU A 313 1.85 0.93 47.81
N ILE A 314 2.57 -0.16 47.49
CA ILE A 314 2.23 -1.08 46.39
C ILE A 314 0.97 -1.88 46.72
N LYS A 315 0.81 -2.30 47.98
CA LYS A 315 -0.39 -3.00 48.45
C LYS A 315 -1.61 -2.06 48.48
N ALA A 316 -1.43 -0.82 48.90
CA ALA A 316 -2.46 0.22 48.85
C ALA A 316 -2.87 0.57 47.41
N THR A 317 -1.94 0.63 46.46
CA THR A 317 -2.31 0.83 45.03
C THR A 317 -3.04 -0.38 44.47
N LYS A 318 -2.61 -1.61 44.76
CA LYS A 318 -3.32 -2.82 44.33
C LYS A 318 -4.73 -2.92 44.89
N GLU A 319 -4.94 -2.59 46.16
CA GLU A 319 -6.28 -2.57 46.78
C GLU A 319 -7.15 -1.43 46.24
N HIS A 320 -6.56 -0.27 45.94
CA HIS A 320 -7.28 0.86 45.35
C HIS A 320 -7.79 0.56 43.93
N PHE A 321 -7.02 -0.17 43.12
CA PHE A 321 -7.48 -0.65 41.79
C PHE A 321 -8.45 -1.84 41.88
N ARG A 322 -8.38 -2.67 42.94
CA ARG A 322 -9.32 -3.77 43.16
C ARG A 322 -10.72 -3.27 43.52
N HIS A 323 -10.82 -2.23 44.35
CA HIS A 323 -12.09 -1.57 44.68
C HIS A 323 -12.69 -0.72 43.55
N GLN A 324 -11.87 -0.25 42.59
CA GLN A 324 -12.38 0.38 41.36
C GLN A 324 -12.82 -0.66 40.31
N GLY A 325 -12.28 -1.89 40.35
CA GLY A 325 -12.69 -3.00 39.51
C GLY A 325 -14.04 -3.62 39.89
N GLU A 326 -14.41 -3.63 41.18
CA GLU A 326 -15.67 -4.22 41.64
C GLU A 326 -16.89 -3.27 41.62
N LYS A 327 -16.70 -1.96 41.42
CA LYS A 327 -17.81 -0.99 41.23
C LYS A 327 -18.13 -0.68 39.76
N LYS A 328 -17.48 -1.33 38.79
CA LYS A 328 -17.85 -1.32 37.36
C LYS A 328 -18.15 -2.73 36.84
N SER A 329 -19.03 -3.44 37.53
CA SER A 329 -19.65 -4.67 37.02
C SER A 329 -21.18 -4.59 37.09
N SER A 330 -21.77 -3.58 36.45
CA SER A 330 -23.12 -3.67 35.89
C SER A 330 -23.30 -2.58 34.82
N ALA A 331 -23.86 -2.99 33.67
CA ALA A 331 -24.14 -2.19 32.47
C ALA A 331 -22.93 -1.72 31.63
N ALA A 332 -22.45 -2.60 30.75
CA ALA A 332 -21.83 -2.16 29.50
C ALA A 332 -22.94 -1.58 28.59
N PRO A 333 -22.87 -0.31 28.15
CA PRO A 333 -23.61 0.08 26.96
C PRO A 333 -22.98 -0.64 25.77
N SER A 334 -23.80 -1.31 24.97
CA SER A 334 -23.40 -1.89 23.69
C SER A 334 -22.66 -0.85 22.82
N PRO A 335 -21.66 -1.27 22.02
CA PRO A 335 -20.91 -0.34 21.20
C PRO A 335 -21.89 0.29 20.22
N VAL A 336 -22.05 1.61 20.29
CA VAL A 336 -22.69 2.35 19.21
C VAL A 336 -21.72 2.26 18.03
N SER A 337 -22.09 1.38 17.10
CA SER A 337 -21.30 0.84 16.00
C SER A 337 -20.56 1.91 15.19
N ALA A 338 -19.32 1.60 14.79
CA ALA A 338 -18.56 2.29 13.75
C ALA A 338 -19.38 2.52 12.44
N GLU A 339 -20.42 1.72 12.22
CA GLU A 339 -21.40 1.89 11.13
C GLU A 339 -22.15 3.23 11.19
N ARG A 340 -22.38 3.84 12.36
CA ARG A 340 -23.07 5.13 12.47
C ARG A 340 -22.21 6.31 12.03
N LEU A 341 -20.90 6.25 12.30
CA LEU A 341 -19.95 7.27 11.86
C LEU A 341 -19.71 7.18 10.35
N ILE A 342 -19.72 5.97 9.78
CA ILE A 342 -19.61 5.75 8.33
C ILE A 342 -20.88 6.19 7.59
N ASP A 343 -22.07 5.99 8.18
CA ASP A 343 -23.35 6.40 7.57
C ASP A 343 -23.56 7.93 7.60
N GLU A 344 -22.95 8.67 8.54
CA GLU A 344 -22.99 10.14 8.63
C GLU A 344 -22.09 10.81 7.58
N ASP A 345 -20.87 10.30 7.34
CA ASP A 345 -19.95 10.86 6.34
C ASP A 345 -20.35 10.55 4.88
N LEU A 346 -21.14 9.49 4.64
CA LEU A 346 -21.63 9.11 3.31
C LEU A 346 -23.03 9.65 2.97
N GLY A 347 -23.70 10.37 3.88
CA GLY A 347 -25.02 10.97 3.62
C GLY A 347 -26.15 9.97 3.37
N LEU A 348 -26.05 8.74 3.88
CA LEU A 348 -27.01 7.65 3.64
C LEU A 348 -28.15 7.58 4.68
N SER A 349 -28.09 8.38 5.73
CA SER A 349 -29.08 8.44 6.82
C SER A 349 -30.54 8.72 6.39
N PRO A 350 -30.84 9.59 5.39
CA PRO A 350 -32.23 9.85 5.00
C PRO A 350 -32.86 8.71 4.19
N VAL A 351 -32.06 7.90 3.49
CA VAL A 351 -32.55 6.82 2.61
C VAL A 351 -32.97 5.59 3.43
N LYS A 352 -32.21 5.22 4.47
CA LYS A 352 -32.59 4.12 5.39
C LYS A 352 -33.83 4.45 6.23
N LYS A 353 -34.03 5.72 6.62
CA LYS A 353 -35.26 6.16 7.34
C LYS A 353 -36.51 6.02 6.46
N GLN A 354 -36.46 6.49 5.23
CA GLN A 354 -37.59 6.36 4.29
C GLN A 354 -37.96 4.90 4.00
N GLY A 355 -36.98 4.00 3.85
CA GLY A 355 -37.24 2.57 3.68
C GLY A 355 -37.88 1.92 4.90
N ASN A 356 -37.42 2.25 6.11
CA ASN A 356 -38.02 1.72 7.36
C ASN A 356 -39.42 2.27 7.64
N ASP A 357 -39.69 3.52 7.27
CA ASP A 357 -41.02 4.11 7.42
C ASP A 357 -42.02 3.50 6.42
N GLN A 358 -41.59 3.23 5.18
CA GLN A 358 -42.41 2.51 4.19
C GLN A 358 -42.70 1.06 4.59
N ILE A 359 -41.75 0.37 5.21
CA ILE A 359 -41.96 -1.00 5.74
C ILE A 359 -42.96 -0.98 6.89
N LYS A 360 -42.86 0.00 7.81
CA LYS A 360 -43.82 0.14 8.92
C LYS A 360 -45.21 0.54 8.43
N GLU A 361 -45.31 1.38 7.41
CA GLU A 361 -46.59 1.69 6.78
C GLU A 361 -47.20 0.46 6.12
N ALA A 362 -46.40 -0.35 5.41
CA ALA A 362 -46.86 -1.61 4.82
C ALA A 362 -47.31 -2.64 5.86
N GLU A 363 -46.60 -2.77 6.99
CA GLU A 363 -46.99 -3.66 8.09
C GLU A 363 -48.27 -3.19 8.79
N ASN A 364 -48.44 -1.87 8.97
CA ASN A 364 -49.67 -1.30 9.52
C ASN A 364 -50.86 -1.51 8.59
N LEU A 365 -50.66 -1.37 7.29
CA LEU A 365 -51.69 -1.59 6.27
C LEU A 365 -52.06 -3.09 6.19
N PHE A 366 -51.08 -3.98 6.27
CA PHE A 366 -51.28 -5.42 6.36
C PHE A 366 -52.06 -5.83 7.62
N ASN A 367 -51.70 -5.28 8.78
CA ASN A 367 -52.41 -5.56 10.04
C ASN A 367 -53.83 -4.98 10.06
N LYS A 368 -54.06 -3.84 9.41
CA LYS A 368 -55.39 -3.25 9.22
C LYS A 368 -56.27 -4.12 8.32
N LEU A 369 -55.74 -4.57 7.18
CA LEU A 369 -56.43 -5.50 6.27
C LEU A 369 -56.71 -6.88 6.90
N LYS A 370 -55.85 -7.32 7.84
CA LYS A 370 -56.07 -8.54 8.64
C LYS A 370 -57.19 -8.36 9.68
N LYS A 371 -57.32 -7.18 10.29
CA LYS A 371 -58.43 -6.83 11.22
C LYS A 371 -59.76 -6.61 10.50
N GLU A 372 -59.74 -6.08 9.29
CA GLU A 372 -60.94 -5.89 8.44
C GLU A 372 -61.43 -7.18 7.77
N GLY A 373 -60.82 -8.34 8.08
CA GLY A 373 -61.29 -9.67 7.66
C GLY A 373 -61.08 -9.98 6.17
N THR A 374 -60.36 -9.13 5.43
CA THR A 374 -60.18 -9.27 3.97
C THR A 374 -59.06 -10.24 3.60
N LEU A 375 -58.16 -10.58 4.54
CA LEU A 375 -57.10 -11.57 4.34
C LEU A 375 -57.45 -12.88 5.05
N ARG A 376 -58.21 -13.76 4.37
CA ARG A 376 -58.34 -15.17 4.76
C ARG A 376 -57.05 -15.90 4.40
N GLY A 377 -56.38 -16.46 5.42
CA GLY A 377 -55.11 -17.17 5.28
C GLY A 377 -55.20 -18.38 4.35
N LYS A 378 -54.12 -18.58 3.59
CA LYS A 378 -53.65 -19.92 3.22
C LYS A 378 -52.44 -20.25 4.07
#